data_AF-A0A382KV36-F1
#
_entry.id   AF-A0A382KV36-F1
#
_cell.length_a   1.000
_cell.length_b   1.000
_cell.length_c   1.000
_cell.angle_alpha   90.00
_cell.angle_beta   90.00
_cell.angle_gamma   90.00
#
_symmetry.space_group_name_H-M   'P 1'
#
loop_
_entity.id
_entity.type
_entity.pdbx_description
1 polymer ?
#
loop_
_entity_poly.entity_id
_entity_poly.type
_entity_poly.pdbx_seq_one_letter_code
_entity_poly.pdbx_strand_id
1 'polypeptide(L)'
;MLLKNLSLHKISLYLLYLLPISLISGPAIPDISITLICILFIVHIINTKEFWWIKEGWIKAAILFWFSLLLISFFAKDKFSSFADSIVFIRLILLSIAIYVWIIQERKHLKNLSIIFFITIIFIIADSLYQFLSYDPAMGYGKDIFGFVPKHYGRLTGPFNDQVPGSHLTRFFFVSILVFIYFFDKNKINSTI
;
A
#
# COMPACT_ATOMS: atom_id res chain seq x y z
N MET A 1 -26.98 15.09 -3.54
CA MET A 1 -25.75 14.70 -4.27
C MET A 1 -24.49 14.92 -3.43
N LEU A 2 -24.28 16.11 -2.85
CA LEU A 2 -23.12 16.43 -1.98
C LEU A 2 -22.92 15.48 -0.78
N LEU A 3 -23.99 15.16 -0.03
CA LEU A 3 -23.91 14.26 1.13
C LEU A 3 -23.48 12.82 0.77
N LYS A 4 -23.88 12.33 -0.40
CA LYS A 4 -23.53 10.98 -0.91
C LYS A 4 -22.08 10.91 -1.39
N ASN A 5 -21.56 12.01 -1.94
CA ASN A 5 -20.12 12.12 -2.27
C ASN A 5 -19.25 12.19 -1.00
N LEU A 6 -19.74 12.85 0.06
CA LEU A 6 -19.02 12.94 1.33
C LEU A 6 -18.90 11.58 2.03
N SER A 7 -19.93 10.72 1.95
CA SER A 7 -19.87 9.37 2.53
C SER A 7 -18.92 8.45 1.74
N LEU A 8 -18.96 8.50 0.41
CA LEU A 8 -18.04 7.74 -0.46
C LEU A 8 -16.58 8.09 -0.23
N HIS A 9 -16.27 9.39 -0.10
CA HIS A 9 -14.91 9.84 0.17
C HIS A 9 -14.39 9.33 1.53
N LYS A 10 -15.21 9.40 2.58
CA LYS A 10 -14.85 8.87 3.91
C LYS A 10 -14.58 7.37 3.88
N ILE A 11 -15.43 6.59 3.21
CA ILE A 11 -15.24 5.14 3.06
C ILE A 11 -13.91 4.85 2.35
N SER A 12 -13.61 5.59 1.29
CA SER A 12 -12.37 5.44 0.53
C SER A 12 -11.13 5.74 1.38
N LEU A 13 -11.20 6.79 2.20
CA LEU A 13 -10.13 7.12 3.16
C LEU A 13 -9.92 6.01 4.19
N TYR A 14 -10.99 5.44 4.75
CA TYR A 14 -10.85 4.33 5.70
C TYR A 14 -10.20 3.10 5.06
N LEU A 15 -10.58 2.76 3.82
CA LEU A 15 -9.95 1.66 3.09
C LEU A 15 -8.46 1.94 2.84
N LEU A 16 -8.11 3.16 2.44
CA LEU A 16 -6.71 3.58 2.25
C LEU A 16 -5.90 3.51 3.55
N TYR A 17 -6.51 3.90 4.68
CA TYR A 17 -5.88 3.78 6.00
C TYR A 17 -5.72 2.34 6.47
N LEU A 18 -6.62 1.44 6.06
CA LEU A 18 -6.51 0.01 6.39
C LEU A 18 -5.54 -0.74 5.48
N LEU A 19 -5.13 -0.17 4.33
CA LEU A 19 -4.21 -0.84 3.40
C LEU A 19 -2.91 -1.35 4.06
N PRO A 20 -2.16 -0.56 4.85
CA PRO A 20 -0.93 -1.03 5.50
C PRO A 20 -1.15 -2.27 6.37
N ILE A 21 -2.29 -2.32 7.07
CA ILE A 21 -2.68 -3.45 7.93
C ILE A 21 -3.09 -4.64 7.07
N SER A 22 -3.87 -4.41 6.01
CA SER A 22 -4.30 -5.46 5.08
C SER A 22 -3.12 -6.19 4.45
N LEU A 23 -2.01 -5.49 4.18
CA LEU A 23 -0.80 -6.04 3.58
C LEU A 23 -0.09 -7.08 4.47
N ILE A 24 -0.46 -7.20 5.75
CA ILE A 24 0.02 -8.26 6.64
C ILE A 24 -0.67 -9.60 6.35
N SER A 25 -1.94 -9.57 5.97
CA SER A 25 -2.80 -10.76 5.91
C SER A 25 -2.61 -11.69 4.70
N GLY A 26 -1.67 -11.39 3.81
CA GLY A 26 -1.46 -12.08 2.53
C GLY A 26 -2.02 -11.30 1.34
N PRO A 27 -1.95 -11.83 0.10
CA PRO A 27 -2.26 -11.06 -1.12
C PRO A 27 -3.76 -10.80 -1.36
N ALA A 28 -4.65 -11.71 -0.91
CA ALA A 28 -6.07 -11.65 -1.25
C ALA A 28 -6.80 -10.41 -0.69
N ILE A 29 -6.60 -10.11 0.60
CA ILE A 29 -7.28 -8.98 1.26
C ILE A 29 -6.80 -7.62 0.74
N PRO A 30 -5.48 -7.37 0.55
CA PRO A 30 -4.97 -6.21 -0.16
C PRO A 30 -5.54 -6.08 -1.57
N ASP A 31 -5.57 -7.16 -2.36
CA ASP A 31 -6.05 -7.11 -3.74
C ASP A 31 -7.53 -6.70 -3.81
N ILE A 32 -8.37 -7.24 -2.93
CA ILE A 32 -9.78 -6.84 -2.80
C ILE A 32 -9.87 -5.37 -2.39
N SER A 33 -9.07 -4.96 -1.40
CA SER A 33 -9.08 -3.59 -0.88
C SER A 33 -8.67 -2.57 -1.96
N ILE A 34 -7.60 -2.86 -2.70
CA ILE A 34 -7.11 -2.04 -3.82
C ILE A 34 -8.17 -1.96 -4.91
N THR A 35 -8.76 -3.08 -5.29
CA THR A 35 -9.79 -3.13 -6.33
C THR A 35 -11.01 -2.28 -5.93
N LEU A 36 -11.45 -2.39 -4.68
CA LEU A 36 -12.55 -1.59 -4.14
C LEU A 36 -12.21 -0.08 -4.13
N ILE A 37 -11.01 0.29 -3.70
CA ILE A 37 -10.53 1.68 -3.74
C ILE A 37 -10.54 2.21 -5.18
N CYS A 38 -10.08 1.43 -6.15
CA CYS A 38 -10.08 1.82 -7.56
C CYS A 38 -11.50 2.06 -8.08
N ILE A 39 -12.45 1.17 -7.76
CA ILE A 39 -13.87 1.32 -8.13
C ILE A 39 -14.43 2.60 -7.52
N LEU A 40 -14.20 2.83 -6.22
CA LEU A 40 -14.66 4.04 -5.53
C LEU A 40 -14.05 5.31 -6.14
N PHE A 41 -12.78 5.26 -6.54
CA PHE A 41 -12.09 6.38 -7.17
C PHE A 41 -12.67 6.68 -8.56
N ILE A 42 -12.96 5.66 -9.36
CA ILE A 42 -13.64 5.83 -10.66
C ILE A 42 -15.03 6.46 -10.47
N VAL A 43 -15.82 5.95 -9.52
CA VAL A 43 -17.14 6.52 -9.19
C VAL A 43 -17.02 7.98 -8.76
N HIS A 44 -16.00 8.31 -7.96
CA HIS A 44 -15.72 9.68 -7.55
C HIS A 44 -15.43 10.57 -8.76
N ILE A 45 -14.53 10.16 -9.66
CA ILE A 45 -14.20 10.89 -10.89
C ILE A 45 -15.46 11.14 -11.74
N ILE A 46 -16.30 10.12 -11.93
CA ILE A 46 -17.54 10.25 -12.73
C ILE A 46 -18.48 11.28 -12.10
N ASN A 47 -18.57 11.30 -10.76
CA ASN A 47 -19.47 12.19 -10.04
C ASN A 47 -18.97 13.64 -9.94
N THR A 48 -17.67 13.86 -9.76
CA THR A 48 -17.09 15.21 -9.60
C THR A 48 -16.67 15.83 -10.93
N LYS A 49 -16.31 15.01 -11.91
CA LYS A 49 -15.72 15.42 -13.19
C LYS A 49 -14.45 16.27 -13.02
N GLU A 50 -13.71 16.04 -11.94
CA GLU A 50 -12.46 16.74 -11.65
C GLU A 50 -11.26 15.96 -12.17
N PHE A 51 -10.49 16.59 -13.06
CA PHE A 51 -9.35 15.97 -13.76
C PHE A 51 -8.05 16.78 -13.62
N TRP A 52 -7.96 17.67 -12.62
CA TRP A 52 -6.81 18.55 -12.43
C TRP A 52 -5.50 17.78 -12.27
N TRP A 53 -5.55 16.59 -11.66
CA TRP A 53 -4.41 15.68 -11.43
C TRP A 53 -3.79 15.14 -12.73
N ILE A 54 -4.51 15.07 -13.85
CA ILE A 54 -3.97 14.56 -15.14
C ILE A 54 -2.76 15.39 -15.63
N LYS A 55 -2.65 16.65 -15.19
CA LYS A 55 -1.56 17.54 -15.59
C LYS A 55 -0.20 17.11 -15.04
N GLU A 56 -0.18 16.37 -13.93
CA GLU A 56 1.01 15.90 -13.25
C GLU A 56 1.90 15.03 -14.15
N GLY A 57 3.19 15.36 -14.21
CA GLY A 57 4.15 14.69 -15.09
C GLY A 57 4.29 13.19 -14.79
N TRP A 58 4.27 12.81 -13.52
CA TRP A 58 4.38 11.41 -13.11
C TRP A 58 3.16 10.58 -13.52
N ILE A 59 1.95 11.18 -13.56
CA ILE A 59 0.73 10.50 -14.00
C ILE A 59 0.80 10.22 -15.49
N LYS A 60 1.25 11.20 -16.28
CA LYS A 60 1.49 11.00 -17.72
C LYS A 60 2.52 9.92 -17.98
N ALA A 61 3.62 9.90 -17.23
CA ALA A 61 4.63 8.86 -17.31
C ALA A 61 4.07 7.47 -16.95
N ALA A 62 3.24 7.38 -15.90
CA ALA A 62 2.60 6.12 -15.50
C ALA A 62 1.64 5.59 -16.57
N ILE A 63 0.83 6.47 -17.18
CA ILE A 63 -0.08 6.09 -18.27
C ILE A 63 0.70 5.67 -19.51
N LEU A 64 1.77 6.39 -19.86
CA LEU A 64 2.65 6.01 -20.97
C LEU A 64 3.31 4.65 -20.74
N PHE A 65 3.77 4.40 -19.52
CA PHE A 65 4.32 3.11 -19.12
C PHE A 65 3.28 1.99 -19.23
N TRP A 66 2.04 2.24 -18.80
CA TRP A 66 0.98 1.25 -18.98
C TRP A 66 0.69 0.95 -20.45
N PHE A 67 0.71 1.98 -21.31
CA PHE A 67 0.56 1.78 -22.75
C PHE A 67 1.71 0.94 -23.32
N SER A 68 2.94 1.12 -22.83
CA SER A 68 4.06 0.26 -23.27
C SER A 68 3.87 -1.21 -22.87
N LEU A 69 3.27 -1.50 -21.70
CA LEU A 69 2.92 -2.89 -21.32
C LEU A 69 1.90 -3.51 -22.29
N LEU A 70 0.90 -2.74 -22.71
CA LEU A 70 -0.07 -3.18 -23.73
C LEU A 70 0.63 -3.45 -25.08
N LEU A 71 1.58 -2.61 -25.48
CA LEU A 71 2.35 -2.80 -26.71
C LEU A 71 3.23 -4.06 -26.66
N ILE A 72 3.91 -4.29 -25.55
CA ILE A 72 4.77 -5.46 -25.36
C ILE A 72 3.94 -6.74 -25.39
N SER A 73 2.68 -6.71 -24.91
CA SER A 73 1.78 -7.86 -24.89
C SER A 73 1.46 -8.42 -26.29
N PHE A 74 1.60 -7.63 -27.36
CA PHE A 74 1.47 -8.14 -28.74
C PHE A 74 2.57 -9.14 -29.13
N PHE A 75 3.75 -9.02 -28.52
CA PHE A 75 4.92 -9.84 -28.78
C PHE A 75 5.09 -10.99 -27.78
N ALA A 76 4.18 -11.12 -26.82
CA ALA A 76 4.24 -12.17 -25.82
C ALA A 76 3.96 -13.57 -26.42
N LYS A 77 4.63 -14.59 -25.85
CA LYS A 77 4.40 -16.00 -26.20
C LYS A 77 2.95 -16.41 -25.90
N ASP A 78 2.46 -16.02 -24.73
CA ASP A 78 1.03 -16.11 -24.38
C ASP A 78 0.43 -14.70 -24.39
N LYS A 79 -0.18 -14.35 -25.52
CA LYS A 79 -0.78 -13.03 -25.71
C LYS A 79 -1.94 -12.81 -24.75
N PHE A 80 -2.79 -13.82 -24.54
CA PHE A 80 -4.00 -13.67 -23.74
C PHE A 80 -3.66 -13.37 -22.28
N SER A 81 -2.77 -14.16 -21.68
CA SER A 81 -2.31 -13.92 -20.30
C SER A 81 -1.61 -12.56 -20.19
N SER A 82 -0.71 -12.23 -21.12
CA SER A 82 0.03 -10.96 -21.09
C SER A 82 -0.89 -9.75 -21.18
N PHE A 83 -1.91 -9.79 -22.04
CA PHE A 83 -2.90 -8.72 -22.13
C PHE A 83 -3.76 -8.63 -20.88
N ALA A 84 -4.20 -9.76 -20.32
CA ALA A 84 -4.97 -9.77 -19.07
C ALA A 84 -4.17 -9.12 -17.93
N ASP A 85 -2.91 -9.51 -17.76
CA ASP A 85 -2.02 -8.95 -16.74
C ASP A 85 -1.79 -7.44 -16.94
N SER A 86 -1.56 -7.02 -18.18
CA SER A 86 -1.34 -5.61 -18.52
C SER A 86 -2.60 -4.76 -18.29
N ILE A 87 -3.78 -5.26 -18.64
CA ILE A 87 -5.04 -4.56 -18.37
C ILE A 87 -5.25 -4.42 -16.87
N VAL A 88 -5.06 -5.51 -16.12
CA VAL A 88 -5.23 -5.53 -14.67
C VAL A 88 -4.23 -4.59 -13.97
N PHE A 89 -3.03 -4.40 -14.54
CA PHE A 89 -2.01 -3.48 -14.01
C PHE A 89 -2.50 -2.03 -13.85
N ILE A 90 -3.49 -1.58 -14.64
CA ILE A 90 -4.05 -0.22 -14.51
C ILE A 90 -4.55 0.08 -13.09
N ARG A 91 -4.96 -0.96 -12.32
CA ARG A 91 -5.40 -0.81 -10.93
C ARG A 91 -4.32 -0.23 -10.03
N LEU A 92 -3.04 -0.54 -10.29
CA LEU A 92 -1.93 -0.01 -9.50
C LEU A 92 -1.74 1.49 -9.77
N ILE A 93 -1.89 1.91 -11.02
CA ILE A 93 -1.83 3.33 -11.40
C ILE A 93 -3.02 4.08 -10.82
N LEU A 94 -4.23 3.54 -10.94
CA LEU A 94 -5.43 4.13 -10.35
C LEU A 94 -5.30 4.26 -8.82
N LEU A 95 -4.75 3.25 -8.15
CA LEU A 95 -4.46 3.30 -6.73
C LEU A 95 -3.48 4.43 -6.39
N SER A 96 -2.38 4.55 -7.13
CA SER A 96 -1.40 5.63 -6.92
C SER A 96 -2.03 7.01 -7.10
N ILE A 97 -2.90 7.19 -8.10
CA ILE A 97 -3.63 8.45 -8.31
C ILE A 97 -4.62 8.70 -7.16
N ALA A 98 -5.35 7.68 -6.71
CA ALA A 98 -6.26 7.79 -5.58
C ALA A 98 -5.54 8.22 -4.29
N ILE A 99 -4.38 7.63 -4.00
CA ILE A 99 -3.50 8.04 -2.88
C ILE A 99 -3.05 9.49 -3.08
N TYR A 100 -2.63 9.86 -4.28
CA TYR A 100 -2.20 11.23 -4.55
C TYR A 100 -3.32 12.25 -4.29
N VAL A 101 -4.50 12.01 -4.85
CA VAL A 101 -5.64 12.94 -4.75
C VAL A 101 -6.21 13.01 -3.34
N TRP A 102 -6.39 11.88 -2.64
CA TRP A 102 -7.08 11.84 -1.35
C TRP A 102 -6.16 11.89 -0.12
N ILE A 103 -4.90 11.49 -0.23
CA ILE A 103 -3.97 11.44 0.90
C ILE A 103 -2.88 12.50 0.78
N ILE A 104 -2.17 12.56 -0.35
CA ILE A 104 -0.95 13.37 -0.47
C ILE A 104 -1.26 14.87 -0.46
N GLN A 105 -2.39 15.30 -1.04
CA GLN A 105 -2.79 16.70 -1.06
C GLN A 105 -3.07 17.29 0.33
N GLU A 106 -3.50 16.45 1.28
CA GLU A 106 -3.89 16.91 2.61
C GLU A 106 -2.92 16.45 3.68
N ARG A 107 -2.24 17.42 4.31
CA ARG A 107 -1.25 17.17 5.38
C ARG A 107 -1.80 16.26 6.49
N LYS A 108 -3.07 16.44 6.86
CA LYS A 108 -3.74 15.65 7.89
C LYS A 108 -3.83 14.17 7.49
N HIS A 109 -4.25 13.89 6.26
CA HIS A 109 -4.43 12.53 5.77
C HIS A 109 -3.09 11.82 5.59
N LEU A 110 -2.09 12.52 5.05
CA LEU A 110 -0.73 12.01 4.96
C LEU A 110 -0.14 11.69 6.34
N LYS A 111 -0.36 12.55 7.34
CA LYS A 111 0.11 12.33 8.72
C LYS A 111 -0.54 11.08 9.32
N ASN A 112 -1.86 10.95 9.17
CA ASN A 112 -2.59 9.81 9.70
C ASN A 112 -2.13 8.49 9.07
N LEU A 113 -1.99 8.45 7.73
CA LEU A 113 -1.50 7.25 7.04
C LEU A 113 -0.08 6.88 7.52
N SER A 114 0.78 7.87 7.76
CA SER A 114 2.15 7.64 8.25
C SER A 114 2.20 7.07 9.65
N ILE A 115 1.34 7.56 10.55
CA ILE A 115 1.18 7.01 11.90
C ILE A 115 0.73 5.54 11.81
N ILE A 116 -0.20 5.22 10.92
CA ILE A 116 -0.67 3.84 10.73
C ILE A 116 0.45 2.95 10.21
N PHE A 117 1.23 3.39 9.21
CA PHE A 117 2.42 2.66 8.78
C PHE A 117 3.40 2.42 9.93
N PHE A 118 3.67 3.44 10.74
CA PHE A 118 4.58 3.32 11.88
C PHE A 118 4.09 2.31 12.92
N ILE A 119 2.80 2.35 13.28
CA ILE A 119 2.17 1.37 14.17
C ILE A 119 2.26 -0.04 13.57
N THR A 120 2.01 -0.18 12.26
CA THR A 120 2.10 -1.46 11.54
C THR A 120 3.53 -2.02 11.58
N ILE A 121 4.54 -1.17 11.40
CA ILE A 121 5.96 -1.56 11.51
C ILE A 121 6.28 -2.02 12.94
N ILE A 122 5.89 -1.25 13.95
CA ILE A 122 6.11 -1.62 15.36
C ILE A 122 5.48 -2.98 15.65
N PHE A 123 4.25 -3.21 15.17
CA PHE A 123 3.57 -4.48 15.34
C PHE A 123 4.34 -5.64 14.71
N ILE A 124 4.80 -5.50 13.46
CA ILE A 124 5.60 -6.54 12.79
C ILE A 124 6.91 -6.82 13.53
N ILE A 125 7.59 -5.77 14.01
CA ILE A 125 8.83 -5.92 14.79
C ILE A 125 8.55 -6.63 16.10
N ALA A 126 7.52 -6.21 16.85
CA ALA A 126 7.17 -6.80 18.13
C ALA A 126 6.81 -8.29 18.00
N ASP A 127 6.01 -8.63 17.00
CA ASP A 127 5.63 -10.02 16.72
C ASP A 127 6.84 -10.86 16.28
N SER A 128 7.70 -10.34 15.42
CA SER A 128 8.94 -11.03 15.01
C SER A 128 9.92 -11.22 16.18
N LEU A 129 10.00 -10.25 17.11
CA LEU A 129 10.79 -10.36 18.34
C LEU A 129 10.19 -11.39 19.30
N TYR A 130 8.86 -11.42 19.46
CA TYR A 130 8.17 -12.44 20.24
C TYR A 130 8.48 -13.86 19.71
N GLN A 131 8.43 -14.02 18.39
CA GLN A 131 8.78 -15.27 17.72
C GLN A 131 10.26 -15.64 17.94
N PHE A 132 11.16 -14.65 17.85
CA PHE A 132 12.60 -14.83 18.07
C PHE A 132 12.93 -15.26 19.51
N LEU A 133 12.28 -14.66 20.51
CA LEU A 133 12.50 -14.98 21.92
C LEU A 133 12.02 -16.39 22.31
N SER A 134 11.11 -16.97 21.51
CA SER A 134 10.57 -18.33 21.71
C SER A 134 11.38 -19.40 20.96
N TYR A 135 12.71 -19.24 20.88
CA TYR A 135 13.59 -20.14 20.15
C TYR A 135 13.90 -21.43 20.93
N ASP A 136 13.77 -22.56 20.26
CA ASP A 136 14.18 -23.87 20.74
C ASP A 136 15.20 -24.50 19.77
N PRO A 137 16.33 -25.06 20.24
CA PRO A 137 17.35 -25.65 19.36
C PRO A 137 16.88 -26.87 18.55
N ALA A 138 15.84 -27.59 18.99
CA ALA A 138 15.31 -28.74 18.27
C ALA A 138 14.20 -28.33 17.28
N MET A 139 13.36 -27.36 17.66
CA MET A 139 12.17 -26.97 16.89
C MET A 139 12.33 -25.65 16.11
N GLY A 140 13.39 -24.88 16.36
CA GLY A 140 13.62 -23.57 15.76
C GLY A 140 12.85 -22.44 16.47
N TYR A 141 12.51 -21.38 15.75
CA TYR A 141 11.72 -20.28 16.30
C TYR A 141 10.26 -20.70 16.54
N GLY A 142 9.68 -20.17 17.61
CA GLY A 142 8.32 -20.49 18.05
C GLY A 142 7.22 -19.93 17.14
N LYS A 143 6.01 -19.93 17.70
CA LYS A 143 4.81 -19.38 17.04
C LYS A 143 4.80 -17.86 17.09
N ASP A 144 4.23 -17.23 16.08
CA ASP A 144 3.84 -15.82 16.13
C ASP A 144 2.54 -15.62 16.95
N ILE A 145 2.06 -14.37 17.04
CA ILE A 145 0.81 -14.04 17.76
C ILE A 145 -0.42 -14.72 17.12
N PHE A 146 -0.38 -15.02 15.82
CA PHE A 146 -1.45 -15.69 15.08
C PHE A 146 -1.35 -17.23 15.11
N GLY A 147 -0.32 -17.78 15.74
CA GLY A 147 -0.08 -19.21 15.85
C GLY A 147 0.67 -19.85 14.67
N PHE A 148 1.16 -19.06 13.71
CA PHE A 148 1.96 -19.57 12.60
C PHE A 148 3.37 -19.95 13.06
N VAL A 149 3.84 -21.10 12.57
CA VAL A 149 5.18 -21.64 12.84
C VAL A 149 6.03 -21.52 11.57
N PRO A 150 7.32 -21.19 11.66
CA PRO A 150 8.21 -21.18 10.52
C PRO A 150 8.27 -22.54 9.80
N LYS A 151 8.03 -22.52 8.48
CA LYS A 151 8.18 -23.70 7.62
C LYS A 151 9.64 -24.13 7.41
N HIS A 152 10.61 -23.24 7.66
CA HIS A 152 12.03 -23.51 7.49
C HIS A 152 12.78 -23.18 8.79
N TYR A 153 13.64 -24.12 9.19
CA TYR A 153 14.46 -23.99 10.39
C TYR A 153 15.30 -22.71 10.34
N GLY A 154 15.28 -21.95 11.43
CA GLY A 154 16.07 -20.72 11.58
C GLY A 154 15.56 -19.51 10.79
N ARG A 155 14.33 -19.51 10.25
CA ARG A 155 13.72 -18.33 9.62
C ARG A 155 12.58 -17.78 10.46
N LEU A 156 12.55 -16.45 10.62
CA LEU A 156 11.40 -15.76 11.19
C LEU A 156 10.33 -15.57 10.10
N THR A 157 9.07 -15.74 10.48
CA THR A 157 7.92 -15.41 9.65
C THR A 157 7.27 -14.10 10.06
N GLY A 158 7.44 -13.66 11.32
CA GLY A 158 6.64 -12.57 11.88
C GLY A 158 5.14 -12.88 11.74
N PRO A 159 4.26 -11.88 11.65
CA PRO A 159 2.79 -12.08 11.65
C PRO A 159 2.26 -12.59 10.29
N PHE A 160 3.15 -13.13 9.47
CA PHE A 160 2.88 -13.54 8.11
C PHE A 160 2.87 -15.06 8.04
N ASN A 161 1.96 -15.62 7.24
CA ASN A 161 1.96 -17.04 6.90
C ASN A 161 3.07 -17.42 5.87
N ASP A 162 3.95 -16.46 5.57
CA ASP A 162 5.09 -16.56 4.65
C ASP A 162 6.36 -15.96 5.27
N GLN A 163 7.53 -16.40 4.80
CA GLN A 163 8.84 -16.04 5.38
C GLN A 163 9.40 -14.71 4.86
N VAL A 164 8.58 -13.68 4.93
CA VAL A 164 8.85 -12.38 4.30
C VAL A 164 8.86 -11.16 5.25
N PRO A 165 9.01 -11.29 6.59
CA PRO A 165 8.83 -10.13 7.49
C PRO A 165 9.82 -9.00 7.16
N GLY A 166 11.07 -9.35 6.82
CA GLY A 166 12.08 -8.38 6.40
C GLY A 166 11.69 -7.58 5.15
N SER A 167 11.09 -8.21 4.14
CA SER A 167 10.71 -7.53 2.90
C SER A 167 9.57 -6.52 3.12
N HIS A 168 8.60 -6.85 3.99
CA HIS A 168 7.53 -5.94 4.38
C HIS A 168 8.08 -4.80 5.23
N LEU A 169 8.97 -5.09 6.19
CA LEU A 169 9.64 -4.08 7.01
C LEU A 169 10.40 -3.07 6.17
N THR A 170 11.24 -3.51 5.21
CA THR A 170 12.00 -2.59 4.37
C THR A 170 11.09 -1.68 3.54
N ARG A 171 10.02 -2.24 2.96
CA ARG A 171 9.06 -1.45 2.15
C ARG A 171 8.31 -0.42 2.98
N PHE A 172 7.81 -0.82 4.16
CA PHE A 172 7.09 0.09 5.05
C PHE A 172 8.00 1.14 5.66
N PHE A 173 9.21 0.75 6.08
CA PHE A 173 10.21 1.67 6.63
C PHE A 173 10.55 2.78 5.64
N PHE A 174 10.76 2.45 4.37
CA PHE A 174 11.08 3.44 3.34
C PHE A 174 9.95 4.46 3.13
N VAL A 175 8.69 4.01 3.14
CA VAL A 175 7.54 4.92 3.05
C VAL A 175 7.46 5.80 4.31
N SER A 176 7.60 5.23 5.50
CA SER A 176 7.52 5.97 6.76
C SER A 176 8.61 7.02 6.90
N ILE A 177 9.87 6.72 6.53
CA ILE A 177 10.98 7.66 6.67
C ILE A 177 10.83 8.85 5.71
N LEU A 178 10.41 8.61 4.47
CA LEU A 178 10.20 9.68 3.49
C LEU A 178 9.14 10.67 3.96
N VAL A 179 8.04 10.15 4.51
CA VAL A 179 6.98 11.01 5.01
C VAL A 179 7.39 11.72 6.30
N PHE A 180 8.17 11.07 7.16
CA PHE A 180 8.75 11.71 8.34
C PHE A 180 9.65 12.90 7.98
N ILE A 181 10.54 12.74 7.00
CA ILE A 181 11.41 13.81 6.48
C ILE A 181 10.56 14.98 5.95
N TYR A 182 9.55 14.69 5.13
CA TYR A 182 8.62 15.71 4.61
C TYR A 182 7.97 16.55 5.73
N PHE A 183 7.59 15.92 6.84
CA PHE A 183 7.05 16.62 8.00
C PHE A 183 8.08 17.47 8.74
N PHE A 184 9.31 16.97 8.86
CA PHE A 184 10.41 17.66 9.54
C PHE A 184 10.82 18.95 8.80
N ASP A 185 10.98 18.88 7.48
CA ASP A 185 11.40 20.04 6.67
C ASP A 185 10.37 21.18 6.72
N LYS A 186 9.07 20.86 6.64
CA LYS A 186 8.01 21.88 6.72
C LYS A 186 7.87 22.52 8.10
N ASN A 187 8.15 21.77 9.17
CA ASN A 187 8.12 22.34 10.53
C ASN A 187 9.25 23.37 10.71
N LYS A 188 10.41 23.16 10.05
CA LYS A 188 11.53 24.11 10.06
C LYS A 188 11.20 25.43 9.36
N ILE A 189 10.47 25.36 8.24
CA ILE A 189 10.05 26.55 7.47
C ILE A 189 9.02 27.38 8.25
N ASN A 190 8.07 26.74 8.92
CA ASN A 190 7.07 27.44 9.72
C ASN A 190 7.60 28.01 11.05
N SER A 191 8.79 27.59 11.51
CA SER A 191 9.43 28.12 12.73
C SER A 191 10.45 29.23 12.45
N THR A 192 10.68 29.58 11.17
CA THR A 192 11.59 30.66 10.75
C THR A 192 10.86 31.88 10.18
N ILE A 193 9.53 31.90 10.29
CA ILE A 193 8.65 33.06 10.03
C ILE A 193 8.00 33.42 11.36
#